data_AF-A0A967K8H1-F1
#
_entry.id   AF-A0A967K8H1-F1
#
_cell.length_a   1.000
_cell.length_b   1.000
_cell.length_c   1.000
_cell.angle_alpha   90.00
_cell.angle_beta   90.00
_cell.angle_gamma   90.00
#
_symmetry.space_group_name_H-M   'P 1'
#
loop_
_entity.id
_entity.type
_entity.pdbx_description
1 polymer ?
#
loop_
_entity_poly.entity_id
_entity_poly.type
_entity_poly.pdbx_seq_one_letter_code
_entity_poly.pdbx_strand_id
1 'polypeptide(L)'
;MRKITMSLMIFMFLSVSLPAQESKIIEERYDSLTTKAIYTMVTDSSGQEMKDGLFIEWYEDGIRNREGNYKQGKLDGVVTEYRPDLTRKSETTYENGKVVKEVEYDSLGLYPEEVEDTLQQILQVKRVVITNGREVEKMGYPRTSAIFINHGPATVWYYEGGELMEKGNFLRAKPHGLMTRWSAFGRKEFEGTYVKGDRDGIWVYWDEEYNLDKIEIYRNDTLVGGHKF
;
A
#
# COMPACT_ATOMS: atom_id res chain seq x y z
N MET A 1 18.85 -73.69 18.67
CA MET A 1 18.84 -72.30 19.16
C MET A 1 19.71 -71.45 18.23
N ARG A 2 19.11 -70.59 17.39
CA ARG A 2 19.84 -69.62 16.56
C ARG A 2 19.58 -68.23 17.13
N LYS A 3 20.64 -67.52 17.54
CA LYS A 3 20.58 -66.12 17.94
C LYS A 3 20.50 -65.26 16.67
N ILE A 4 19.45 -64.47 16.53
CA ILE A 4 19.33 -63.43 15.49
C ILE A 4 19.69 -62.11 16.17
N THR A 5 20.84 -61.53 15.80
CA THR A 5 21.23 -60.18 16.18
C THR A 5 20.45 -59.19 15.32
N MET A 6 19.61 -58.37 15.97
CA MET A 6 18.85 -57.31 15.33
C MET A 6 19.72 -56.04 15.29
N SER A 7 20.20 -55.67 14.09
CA SER A 7 20.95 -54.44 13.88
C SER A 7 19.96 -53.27 13.78
N LEU A 8 20.06 -52.32 14.71
CA LEU A 8 19.27 -51.10 14.74
C LEU A 8 19.86 -50.10 13.74
N MET A 9 19.25 -49.98 12.57
CA MET A 9 19.64 -49.00 11.56
C MET A 9 18.96 -47.67 11.89
N ILE A 10 19.72 -46.76 12.52
CA ILE A 10 19.28 -45.40 12.81
C ILE A 10 19.31 -44.61 11.49
N PHE A 11 18.14 -44.32 10.92
CA PHE A 11 18.03 -43.31 9.86
C PHE A 11 18.16 -41.92 10.50
N MET A 12 19.37 -41.36 10.43
CA MET A 12 19.62 -39.95 10.73
C MET A 12 19.03 -39.13 9.57
N PHE A 13 17.85 -38.53 9.77
CA PHE A 13 17.38 -37.49 8.86
C PHE A 13 18.25 -36.25 9.10
N LEU A 14 19.25 -36.04 8.22
CA LEU A 14 19.88 -34.75 8.06
C LEU A 14 18.84 -33.82 7.43
N SER A 15 18.14 -33.06 8.28
CA SER A 15 17.43 -31.86 7.83
C SER A 15 18.50 -30.85 7.40
N VAL A 16 18.82 -30.82 6.11
CA VAL A 16 19.53 -29.67 5.55
C VAL A 16 18.53 -28.52 5.58
N SER A 17 18.66 -27.64 6.58
CA SER A 17 17.99 -26.34 6.51
C SER A 17 18.56 -25.62 5.29
N LEU A 18 17.77 -25.49 4.23
CA LEU A 18 18.11 -24.59 3.14
C LEU A 18 18.38 -23.21 3.77
N PRO A 19 19.55 -22.59 3.53
CA PRO A 19 19.75 -21.23 3.99
C PRO A 19 18.64 -20.36 3.38
N ALA A 20 17.95 -19.61 4.23
CA ALA A 20 16.97 -18.64 3.79
C ALA A 20 17.64 -17.74 2.74
N GLN A 21 17.02 -17.60 1.58
CA GLN A 21 17.50 -16.70 0.54
C GLN A 21 17.60 -15.28 1.14
N GLU A 22 18.78 -14.68 1.14
CA GLU A 22 18.95 -13.33 1.65
C GLU A 22 18.25 -12.33 0.71
N SER A 23 17.38 -11.50 1.28
CA SER A 23 16.67 -10.42 0.59
C SER A 23 17.17 -9.07 1.06
N LYS A 24 17.33 -8.12 0.13
CA LYS A 24 17.68 -6.73 0.39
C LYS A 24 16.57 -5.81 -0.11
N ILE A 25 16.23 -4.79 0.67
CA ILE A 25 15.38 -3.70 0.19
C ILE A 25 16.26 -2.61 -0.40
N ILE A 26 15.93 -2.21 -1.62
CA ILE A 26 16.62 -1.14 -2.35
C ILE A 26 15.70 0.06 -2.40
N GLU A 27 16.22 1.22 -2.00
CA GLU A 27 15.63 2.52 -2.31
C GLU A 27 16.38 3.13 -3.49
N GLU A 28 15.67 3.38 -4.58
CA GLU A 28 16.13 4.17 -5.72
C GLU A 28 15.55 5.58 -5.59
N ARG A 29 16.37 6.62 -5.74
CA ARG A 29 15.97 8.02 -5.58
C ARG A 29 16.20 8.81 -6.87
N TYR A 30 15.36 9.80 -7.14
CA TYR A 30 15.62 10.80 -8.18
C TYR A 30 16.72 11.77 -7.72
N ASP A 31 16.65 12.19 -6.45
CA ASP A 31 17.57 13.13 -5.82
C ASP A 31 17.67 12.87 -4.30
N SER A 32 18.31 13.77 -3.55
CA SER A 32 18.51 13.62 -2.11
C SER A 32 17.23 13.63 -1.28
N LEU A 33 16.09 14.07 -1.82
CA LEU A 33 14.81 14.26 -1.12
C LEU A 33 13.69 13.40 -1.71
N THR A 34 13.81 12.98 -2.97
CA THR A 34 12.72 12.33 -3.71
C THR A 34 13.00 10.86 -3.99
N THR A 35 12.27 9.95 -3.32
CA THR A 35 12.29 8.51 -3.61
C THR A 35 11.60 8.22 -4.94
N LYS A 36 12.26 7.47 -5.82
CA LYS A 36 11.75 7.00 -7.10
C LYS A 36 11.08 5.65 -6.98
N ALA A 37 11.75 4.71 -6.33
CA ALA A 37 11.23 3.35 -6.16
C ALA A 37 11.79 2.70 -4.92
N ILE A 38 11.03 1.78 -4.34
CA ILE A 38 11.48 0.81 -3.36
C ILE A 38 11.19 -0.56 -3.92
N TYR A 39 12.15 -1.48 -3.88
CA TYR A 39 11.93 -2.85 -4.31
C TYR A 39 12.81 -3.85 -3.58
N THR A 40 12.33 -5.09 -3.48
CA THR A 40 13.08 -6.20 -2.90
C THR A 40 13.94 -6.87 -3.97
N MET A 41 15.22 -7.07 -3.65
CA MET A 41 16.18 -7.85 -4.42
C MET A 41 16.54 -9.12 -3.64
N VAL A 42 16.68 -10.23 -4.35
CA VAL A 42 17.23 -11.48 -3.80
C VAL A 42 18.36 -11.97 -4.68
N THR A 43 19.30 -12.68 -4.07
CA THR A 43 20.39 -13.36 -4.79
C THR A 43 20.06 -14.84 -4.85
N ASP A 44 20.05 -15.43 -6.04
CA ASP A 44 19.83 -16.88 -6.18
C ASP A 44 21.08 -17.71 -5.84
N SER A 45 20.95 -19.03 -5.88
CA SER A 45 22.05 -19.97 -5.59
C SER A 45 23.23 -19.86 -6.56
N SER A 46 23.07 -19.21 -7.71
CA SER A 46 24.12 -18.98 -8.70
C SER A 46 24.85 -17.64 -8.48
N GLY A 47 24.37 -16.82 -7.55
CA GLY A 47 24.87 -15.46 -7.31
C GLY A 47 24.19 -14.41 -8.19
N GLN A 48 23.13 -14.76 -8.92
CA GLN A 48 22.38 -13.80 -9.74
C GLN A 48 21.39 -13.03 -8.88
N GLU A 49 21.47 -11.70 -8.93
CA GLU A 49 20.51 -10.81 -8.30
C GLU A 49 19.26 -10.63 -9.17
N MET A 50 18.08 -10.67 -8.56
CA MET A 50 16.80 -10.42 -9.23
C MET A 50 15.79 -9.77 -8.28
N LYS A 51 14.84 -9.02 -8.85
CA LYS A 51 13.70 -8.51 -8.08
C LYS A 51 12.80 -9.67 -7.65
N ASP A 52 12.53 -9.79 -6.37
CA ASP A 52 11.64 -10.82 -5.83
C ASP A 52 11.05 -10.29 -4.53
N GLY A 53 9.73 -10.19 -4.46
CA GLY A 53 9.02 -9.46 -3.43
C GLY A 53 8.48 -8.12 -3.92
N LEU A 54 8.17 -7.25 -2.96
CA LEU A 54 7.38 -6.06 -3.19
C LEU A 54 8.15 -5.01 -4.01
N PHE A 55 7.38 -4.19 -4.73
CA PHE A 55 7.87 -2.93 -5.25
C PHE A 55 6.83 -1.82 -5.10
N ILE A 56 7.34 -0.60 -4.97
CA ILE A 56 6.57 0.65 -5.02
C ILE A 56 7.37 1.62 -5.87
N GLU A 57 6.69 2.37 -6.73
CA GLU A 57 7.23 3.40 -7.59
C GLU A 57 6.44 4.70 -7.36
N TRP A 58 7.14 5.82 -7.38
CA TRP A 58 6.59 7.16 -7.26
C TRP A 58 6.88 7.96 -8.53
N TYR A 59 5.98 8.89 -8.84
CA TYR A 59 6.22 9.98 -9.77
C TYR A 59 7.31 10.92 -9.20
N GLU A 60 7.89 11.76 -10.05
CA GLU A 60 8.92 12.73 -9.65
C GLU A 60 8.40 13.78 -8.65
N ASP A 61 7.09 14.06 -8.65
CA ASP A 61 6.42 14.90 -7.64
C ASP A 61 6.22 14.18 -6.28
N GLY A 62 6.73 12.95 -6.16
CA GLY A 62 6.65 12.12 -4.97
C GLY A 62 5.28 11.48 -4.76
N ILE A 63 4.35 11.55 -5.71
CA ILE A 63 3.05 10.88 -5.63
C ILE A 63 3.21 9.40 -5.99
N ARG A 64 2.60 8.48 -5.23
CA ARG A 64 2.69 7.05 -5.55
C ARG A 64 2.10 6.80 -6.93
N ASN A 65 2.90 6.15 -7.75
CA ASN A 65 2.59 5.87 -9.15
C ASN A 65 2.10 4.44 -9.28
N ARG A 66 2.85 3.48 -8.74
CA ARG A 66 2.59 2.06 -8.97
C ARG A 66 3.11 1.21 -7.83
N GLU A 67 2.43 0.11 -7.54
CA GLU A 67 2.89 -0.87 -6.57
C GLU A 67 2.49 -2.29 -6.97
N GLY A 68 3.22 -3.27 -6.45
CA GLY A 68 2.91 -4.67 -6.69
C GLY A 68 4.01 -5.60 -6.19
N ASN A 69 4.13 -6.74 -6.83
CA ASN A 69 5.08 -7.78 -6.44
C ASN A 69 5.80 -8.38 -7.66
N TYR A 70 7.08 -8.70 -7.46
CA TYR A 70 7.88 -9.53 -8.35
C TYR A 70 8.05 -10.93 -7.76
N LYS A 71 8.21 -11.91 -8.62
CA LYS A 71 8.64 -13.26 -8.29
C LYS A 71 9.65 -13.70 -9.34
N GLN A 72 10.87 -14.03 -8.91
CA GLN A 72 11.98 -14.42 -9.77
C GLN A 72 12.19 -13.46 -10.96
N GLY A 73 12.19 -12.16 -10.66
CA GLY A 73 12.40 -11.09 -11.65
C GLY A 73 11.20 -10.75 -12.52
N LYS A 74 10.04 -11.39 -12.34
CA LYS A 74 8.83 -11.17 -13.16
C LYS A 74 7.69 -10.64 -12.31
N LEU A 75 6.85 -9.78 -12.87
CA LEU A 75 5.63 -9.34 -12.17
C LEU A 75 4.75 -10.54 -11.85
N ASP A 76 4.26 -10.61 -10.62
CA ASP A 76 3.45 -11.72 -10.12
C ASP A 76 2.47 -11.22 -9.06
N GLY A 77 1.19 -11.54 -9.23
CA GLY A 77 0.10 -10.99 -8.44
C GLY A 77 -0.50 -9.70 -9.02
N VAL A 78 -1.24 -8.98 -8.18
CA VAL A 78 -1.90 -7.73 -8.58
C VAL A 78 -0.90 -6.58 -8.54
N VAL A 79 -0.84 -5.83 -9.63
CA VAL A 79 -0.14 -4.56 -9.73
C VAL A 79 -1.17 -3.45 -9.82
N THR A 80 -1.06 -2.46 -8.95
CA THR A 80 -1.96 -1.30 -8.90
C THR A 80 -1.23 -0.08 -9.44
N GLU A 81 -1.87 0.65 -10.36
CA GLU A 81 -1.40 1.94 -10.85
C GLU A 81 -2.33 3.05 -10.33
N TYR A 82 -1.75 4.19 -9.99
CA TYR A 82 -2.43 5.35 -9.43
C TYR A 82 -2.25 6.56 -10.34
N ARG A 83 -3.26 7.43 -10.38
CA ARG A 83 -3.19 8.74 -11.02
C ARG A 83 -2.52 9.76 -10.08
N PRO A 84 -2.00 10.89 -10.60
CA PRO A 84 -1.43 11.95 -9.77
C PRO A 84 -2.40 12.54 -8.73
N ASP A 85 -3.71 12.35 -8.89
CA ASP A 85 -4.70 12.76 -7.89
C ASP A 85 -4.91 11.75 -6.75
N LEU A 86 -4.13 10.66 -6.69
CA LEU A 86 -4.21 9.53 -5.76
C LEU A 86 -5.37 8.55 -6.03
N THR A 87 -6.14 8.74 -7.10
CA THR A 87 -7.17 7.76 -7.49
C THR A 87 -6.52 6.53 -8.13
N ARG A 88 -7.11 5.34 -7.91
CA ARG A 88 -6.68 4.13 -8.63
C ARG A 88 -6.96 4.33 -10.12
N LYS A 89 -5.96 4.06 -10.94
CA LYS A 89 -6.06 4.11 -12.41
C LYS A 89 -6.42 2.73 -12.96
N SER A 90 -5.69 1.71 -12.53
CA SER A 90 -5.88 0.33 -12.99
C SER A 90 -5.32 -0.68 -12.00
N GLU A 91 -5.80 -1.91 -12.12
CA GLU A 91 -5.22 -3.10 -11.51
C GLU A 91 -4.98 -4.16 -12.58
N THR A 92 -3.74 -4.63 -12.68
CA THR A 92 -3.37 -5.70 -13.62
C THR A 92 -2.87 -6.89 -12.83
N THR A 93 -3.52 -8.04 -12.99
CA THR A 93 -3.07 -9.31 -12.41
C THR A 93 -2.09 -9.98 -13.34
N TYR A 94 -0.90 -10.27 -12.83
CA TYR A 94 0.14 -11.01 -13.53
C TYR A 94 0.32 -12.40 -12.93
N GLU A 95 0.56 -13.39 -13.79
CA GLU A 95 1.06 -14.71 -13.41
C GLU A 95 2.34 -14.99 -14.19
N ASN A 96 3.46 -15.13 -13.49
CA ASN A 96 4.78 -15.37 -14.11
C ASN A 96 5.13 -14.35 -15.21
N GLY A 97 4.81 -13.07 -14.98
CA GLY A 97 5.06 -11.95 -15.89
C GLY A 97 4.06 -11.82 -17.03
N LYS A 98 3.01 -12.64 -17.10
CA LYS A 98 1.95 -12.54 -18.12
C LYS A 98 0.70 -11.94 -17.53
N VAL A 99 0.06 -11.03 -18.27
CA VAL A 99 -1.23 -10.46 -17.88
C VAL A 99 -2.32 -11.53 -17.94
N VAL A 100 -3.06 -11.69 -16.85
CA VAL A 100 -4.20 -12.60 -16.74
C VAL A 100 -5.50 -11.84 -16.67
N LYS A 101 -5.50 -10.68 -16.00
CA LYS A 101 -6.67 -9.82 -15.87
C LYS A 101 -6.21 -8.36 -15.80
N GLU A 102 -7.01 -7.48 -16.40
CA GLU A 102 -6.83 -6.05 -16.28
C GLU A 102 -8.17 -5.42 -15.94
N VAL A 103 -8.14 -4.48 -15.01
CA VAL A 103 -9.29 -3.68 -14.60
C VAL A 103 -8.85 -2.23 -14.68
N GLU A 104 -9.54 -1.43 -15.48
CA GLU A 104 -9.42 0.01 -15.45
C GLU A 104 -10.51 0.60 -14.56
N TYR A 105 -10.11 1.54 -13.71
CA TYR A 105 -11.01 2.30 -12.87
C TYR A 105 -11.43 3.59 -13.59
N ASP A 106 -12.63 4.07 -13.30
CA ASP A 106 -13.09 5.36 -13.83
C ASP A 106 -12.26 6.55 -13.31
N SER A 107 -12.61 7.77 -13.70
CA SER A 107 -11.93 8.99 -13.22
C SER A 107 -12.09 9.22 -11.71
N LEU A 108 -12.99 8.49 -11.05
CA LEU A 108 -13.20 8.53 -9.62
C LEU A 108 -12.43 7.41 -8.89
N GLY A 109 -11.71 6.55 -9.62
CA GLY A 109 -10.99 5.41 -9.04
C GLY A 109 -11.92 4.30 -8.52
N LEU A 110 -13.16 4.22 -9.02
CA LEU A 110 -14.16 3.23 -8.60
C LEU A 110 -14.38 2.15 -9.66
N TYR A 111 -14.81 0.98 -9.20
CA TYR A 111 -15.26 -0.08 -10.10
C TYR A 111 -16.50 0.38 -10.86
N PRO A 112 -16.66 0.04 -12.15
CA PRO A 112 -17.83 0.44 -12.95
C PRO A 112 -19.19 0.10 -12.31
N GLU A 113 -19.26 -0.99 -11.56
CA GLU A 113 -20.45 -1.46 -10.85
C GLU A 113 -20.80 -0.67 -9.57
N GLU A 114 -19.86 0.09 -9.01
CA GLU A 114 -20.05 0.95 -7.83
C GLU A 114 -20.38 2.41 -8.21
N VAL A 115 -20.33 2.75 -9.51
CA VAL A 115 -20.48 4.12 -10.02
C VAL A 115 -21.90 4.65 -9.79
N GLU A 116 -22.94 3.88 -10.12
CA GLU A 116 -24.33 4.40 -10.06
C GLU A 116 -24.75 4.74 -8.63
N ASP A 117 -24.53 3.84 -7.67
CA ASP A 117 -24.83 4.08 -6.25
C ASP A 117 -24.02 5.27 -5.70
N THR A 118 -22.77 5.42 -6.13
CA THR A 118 -21.90 6.51 -5.68
C THR A 118 -22.31 7.85 -6.27
N LEU A 119 -22.70 7.89 -7.55
CA LEU A 119 -23.24 9.10 -8.18
C LEU A 119 -24.54 9.54 -7.52
N GLN A 120 -25.45 8.61 -7.19
CA GLN A 120 -26.68 8.93 -6.46
C GLN A 120 -26.39 9.52 -5.07
N GLN A 121 -25.35 9.03 -4.38
CA GLN A 121 -24.92 9.58 -3.10
C GLN A 121 -24.25 10.96 -3.24
N ILE A 122 -23.34 11.15 -4.20
CA ILE A 122 -22.69 12.44 -4.47
C ILE A 122 -23.73 13.51 -4.85
N LEU A 123 -24.73 13.15 -5.66
CA LEU A 123 -25.80 14.06 -6.08
C LEU A 123 -26.74 14.45 -4.93
N GLN A 124 -26.93 13.57 -3.93
CA GLN A 124 -27.63 13.91 -2.68
C GLN A 124 -26.78 14.79 -1.73
N VAL A 125 -25.46 14.81 -1.91
CA VAL A 125 -24.50 15.62 -1.11
C VAL A 125 -24.33 17.05 -1.67
N LYS A 126 -25.22 17.50 -2.57
CA LYS A 126 -25.28 18.93 -2.92
C LYS A 126 -25.77 19.74 -1.71
N ARG A 127 -24.80 20.38 -1.05
CA ARG A 127 -24.95 21.42 -0.01
C ARG A 127 -25.04 20.89 1.43
N VAL A 128 -24.07 20.08 1.86
CA VAL A 128 -23.78 19.94 3.29
C VAL A 128 -22.40 20.55 3.56
N VAL A 129 -22.40 21.85 3.88
CA VAL A 129 -21.35 22.40 4.73
C VAL A 129 -21.65 21.84 6.12
N ILE A 130 -20.92 20.82 6.59
CA ILE A 130 -21.01 20.40 7.99
C ILE A 130 -20.27 21.47 8.81
N THR A 131 -20.95 22.58 9.10
CA THR A 131 -20.42 23.66 9.96
C THR A 131 -20.55 23.36 11.44
N ASN A 132 -21.02 22.17 11.83
CA ASN A 132 -21.20 21.85 13.24
C ASN A 132 -20.57 20.49 13.53
N GLY A 133 -19.35 20.50 14.07
CA GLY A 133 -18.45 19.35 14.29
C GLY A 133 -18.92 18.24 15.23
N ARG A 134 -20.18 17.80 15.13
CA ARG A 134 -20.72 16.61 15.80
C ARG A 134 -20.59 15.33 14.97
N GLU A 135 -20.58 15.41 13.64
CA GLU A 135 -20.44 14.22 12.79
C GLU A 135 -18.97 13.77 12.65
N VAL A 136 -18.04 14.73 12.64
CA VAL A 136 -16.58 14.50 12.64
C VAL A 136 -16.15 13.70 13.90
N GLU A 137 -16.77 14.00 15.05
CA GLU A 137 -16.55 13.31 16.32
C GLU A 137 -16.96 11.84 16.30
N LYS A 138 -18.02 11.48 15.56
CA LYS A 138 -18.45 10.09 15.38
C LYS A 138 -17.51 9.28 14.49
N MET A 139 -16.76 9.95 13.61
CA MET A 139 -15.71 9.34 12.79
C MET A 139 -14.36 9.25 13.53
N GLY A 140 -14.28 9.75 14.77
CA GLY A 140 -13.06 9.72 15.59
C GLY A 140 -12.09 10.87 15.34
N TYR A 141 -12.48 11.88 14.55
CA TYR A 141 -11.63 13.05 14.26
C TYR A 141 -12.01 14.25 15.17
N PRO A 142 -11.03 15.06 15.63
CA PRO A 142 -11.29 16.21 16.48
C PRO A 142 -12.02 17.36 15.75
N ARG A 143 -12.81 18.14 16.49
CA ARG A 143 -13.74 19.20 16.02
C ARG A 143 -13.13 20.34 15.18
N THR A 144 -11.81 20.52 15.19
CA THR A 144 -11.15 21.79 14.83
C THR A 144 -10.32 21.73 13.53
N SER A 145 -10.25 20.60 12.84
CA SER A 145 -9.21 20.36 11.82
C SER A 145 -9.74 19.82 10.49
N ALA A 146 -10.80 20.40 9.94
CA ALA A 146 -11.37 19.90 8.69
C ALA A 146 -12.13 20.96 7.88
N ILE A 147 -11.53 21.44 6.80
CA ILE A 147 -12.27 22.10 5.71
C ILE A 147 -12.50 21.06 4.61
N PHE A 148 -13.78 20.82 4.29
CA PHE A 148 -14.17 19.88 3.25
C PHE A 148 -14.12 20.55 1.88
N ILE A 149 -13.26 20.04 0.98
CA ILE A 149 -13.32 20.38 -0.43
C ILE A 149 -13.42 19.07 -1.22
N ASN A 150 -14.61 18.79 -1.72
CA ASN A 150 -14.84 17.69 -2.63
C ASN A 150 -14.33 18.10 -4.02
N HIS A 151 -13.24 17.47 -4.46
CA HIS A 151 -12.81 17.44 -5.85
C HIS A 151 -12.93 15.99 -6.38
N GLY A 152 -14.13 15.42 -6.34
CA GLY A 152 -14.41 14.05 -6.80
C GLY A 152 -14.40 13.00 -5.67
N PRO A 153 -13.76 11.83 -5.85
CA PRO A 153 -13.81 10.69 -4.91
C PRO A 153 -12.90 10.87 -3.68
N ALA A 154 -11.96 11.82 -3.75
CA ALA A 154 -10.97 12.05 -2.72
C ALA A 154 -11.48 13.08 -1.70
N THR A 155 -11.44 12.70 -0.43
CA THR A 155 -11.65 13.61 0.69
C THR A 155 -10.32 14.17 1.13
N VAL A 156 -10.25 15.48 1.26
CA VAL A 156 -9.08 16.23 1.72
C VAL A 156 -9.37 16.84 3.09
N TRP A 157 -8.46 16.67 4.03
CA TRP A 157 -8.50 17.22 5.38
C TRP A 157 -7.36 18.19 5.58
N TYR A 158 -7.60 19.29 6.30
CA TYR A 158 -6.62 20.33 6.57
C TYR A 158 -6.50 20.59 8.06
N TYR A 159 -5.29 20.88 8.55
CA TYR A 159 -5.09 21.40 9.90
C TYR A 159 -5.79 22.75 10.11
N GLU A 160 -5.93 23.18 11.36
CA GLU A 160 -6.54 24.47 11.71
C GLU A 160 -5.83 25.67 11.04
N GLY A 161 -4.52 25.55 10.76
CA GLY A 161 -3.73 26.54 10.01
C GLY A 161 -3.93 26.51 8.49
N GLY A 162 -4.71 25.55 7.97
CA GLY A 162 -4.99 25.38 6.54
C GLY A 162 -4.00 24.47 5.80
N GLU A 163 -3.02 23.88 6.49
CA GLU A 163 -2.08 22.94 5.90
C GLU A 163 -2.74 21.58 5.62
N LEU A 164 -2.36 20.92 4.52
CA LEU A 164 -2.90 19.61 4.17
C LEU A 164 -2.53 18.58 5.25
N MET A 165 -3.53 17.93 5.83
CA MET A 165 -3.36 16.89 6.85
C MET A 165 -3.48 15.50 6.24
N GLU A 166 -4.52 15.25 5.46
CA GLU A 166 -4.82 13.90 5.00
C GLU A 166 -5.61 13.94 3.70
N LYS A 167 -5.32 13.01 2.80
CA LYS A 167 -6.01 12.88 1.53
C LYS A 167 -6.20 11.41 1.22
N GLY A 168 -7.44 11.02 0.97
CA GLY A 168 -7.79 9.66 0.56
C GLY A 168 -9.26 9.51 0.21
N ASN A 169 -9.62 8.37 -0.37
CA ASN A 169 -10.99 8.12 -0.80
C ASN A 169 -11.80 7.39 0.28
N PHE A 170 -13.12 7.54 0.23
CA PHE A 170 -14.04 6.91 1.18
C PHE A 170 -15.17 6.21 0.43
N LEU A 171 -15.49 4.99 0.84
CA LEU A 171 -16.62 4.21 0.35
C LEU A 171 -17.54 3.91 1.53
N ARG A 172 -18.81 4.35 1.45
CA ARG A 172 -19.82 4.16 2.52
C ARG A 172 -19.34 4.64 3.90
N ALA A 173 -18.76 5.84 3.95
CA ALA A 173 -18.20 6.46 5.16
C ALA A 173 -17.00 5.74 5.79
N LYS A 174 -16.38 4.79 5.09
CA LYS A 174 -15.13 4.13 5.50
C LYS A 174 -13.98 4.44 4.55
N PRO A 175 -12.74 4.58 5.03
CA PRO A 175 -11.57 4.70 4.17
C PRO A 175 -11.51 3.57 3.14
N HIS A 176 -11.25 3.91 1.88
CA HIS A 176 -11.13 2.96 0.78
C HIS A 176 -10.18 3.51 -0.29
N GLY A 177 -9.25 2.70 -0.77
CA GLY A 177 -8.19 3.13 -1.68
C GLY A 177 -6.99 3.75 -0.97
N LEU A 178 -6.18 4.46 -1.75
CA LEU A 178 -4.93 5.06 -1.27
C LEU A 178 -5.21 6.22 -0.31
N MET A 179 -4.49 6.22 0.80
CA MET A 179 -4.50 7.25 1.82
C MET A 179 -3.08 7.77 2.01
N THR A 180 -2.95 9.09 2.06
CA THR A 180 -1.70 9.77 2.43
C THR A 180 -1.98 10.73 3.58
N ARG A 181 -1.10 10.72 4.58
CA ARG A 181 -1.12 11.68 5.69
C ARG A 181 0.15 12.52 5.69
N TRP A 182 -0.02 13.79 6.02
CA TRP A 182 1.04 14.76 6.23
C TRP A 182 0.92 15.36 7.62
N SER A 183 2.07 15.71 8.21
CA SER A 183 2.16 16.51 9.43
C SER A 183 1.75 17.96 9.18
N ALA A 184 1.56 18.74 10.26
CA ALA A 184 1.20 20.16 10.18
C ALA A 184 2.22 21.02 9.42
N PHE A 185 3.44 20.53 9.25
CA PHE A 185 4.49 21.18 8.47
C PHE A 185 4.54 20.72 7.01
N GLY A 186 3.54 19.96 6.55
CA GLY A 186 3.46 19.43 5.18
C GLY A 186 4.37 18.23 4.91
N ARG A 187 4.95 17.60 5.94
CA ARG A 187 5.82 16.42 5.76
C ARG A 187 4.99 15.16 5.69
N LYS A 188 5.20 14.29 4.69
CA LYS A 188 4.51 12.99 4.63
C LYS A 188 4.87 12.16 5.86
N GLU A 189 3.85 11.63 6.53
CA GLU A 189 4.02 10.72 7.67
C GLU A 189 3.85 9.27 7.21
N PHE A 190 2.82 9.01 6.40
CA PHE A 190 2.61 7.70 5.80
C PHE A 190 1.78 7.74 4.53
N GLU A 191 1.86 6.63 3.81
CA GLU A 191 1.04 6.32 2.66
C GLU A 191 0.69 4.84 2.66
N GLY A 192 -0.57 4.51 2.42
CA GLY A 192 -1.03 3.13 2.43
C GLY A 192 -2.46 2.98 1.96
N THR A 193 -2.86 1.73 1.70
CA THR A 193 -4.17 1.42 1.14
C THR A 193 -5.13 0.93 2.22
N TYR A 194 -6.36 1.42 2.17
CA TYR A 194 -7.50 0.89 2.90
C TYR A 194 -8.45 0.13 1.97
N VAL A 195 -9.04 -0.94 2.48
CA VAL A 195 -10.14 -1.65 1.80
C VAL A 195 -11.30 -1.78 2.77
N LYS A 196 -12.38 -1.04 2.51
CA LYS A 196 -13.61 -1.07 3.32
C LYS A 196 -13.38 -0.74 4.80
N GLY A 197 -12.41 0.13 5.07
CA GLY A 197 -12.03 0.60 6.40
C GLY A 197 -10.78 -0.06 6.99
N ASP A 198 -10.34 -1.20 6.46
CA ASP A 198 -9.24 -1.98 7.02
C ASP A 198 -7.96 -1.72 6.23
N ARG A 199 -6.80 -1.64 6.89
CA ARG A 199 -5.51 -1.52 6.19
C ARG A 199 -5.22 -2.78 5.40
N ASP A 200 -4.88 -2.62 4.13
CA ASP A 200 -4.57 -3.73 3.25
C ASP A 200 -3.50 -3.33 2.24
N GLY A 201 -2.50 -4.18 2.03
CA GLY A 201 -1.38 -3.90 1.15
C GLY A 201 -0.21 -3.20 1.84
N ILE A 202 0.56 -2.42 1.08
CA ILE A 202 1.85 -1.88 1.52
C ILE A 202 1.70 -0.48 2.10
N TRP A 203 2.19 -0.34 3.33
CA TRP A 203 2.22 0.89 4.10
C TRP A 203 3.65 1.38 4.23
N VAL A 204 3.90 2.62 3.83
CA VAL A 204 5.21 3.27 3.91
C VAL A 204 5.11 4.40 4.92
N TYR A 205 6.10 4.47 5.80
CA TYR A 205 6.20 5.47 6.84
C TYR A 205 7.51 6.23 6.69
N TRP A 206 7.45 7.54 6.88
CA TRP A 206 8.61 8.41 6.88
C TRP A 206 8.84 9.01 8.27
N ASP A 207 10.11 9.24 8.61
CA ASP A 207 10.48 9.94 9.84
C ASP A 207 10.32 11.48 9.68
N GLU A 208 10.65 12.22 10.73
CA GLU A 208 10.55 13.69 10.72
C GLU A 208 11.52 14.37 9.73
N GLU A 209 12.52 13.64 9.25
CA GLU A 209 13.59 14.09 8.34
C GLU A 209 13.35 13.63 6.88
N TYR A 210 12.18 13.06 6.57
CA TYR A 210 11.80 12.49 5.27
C TYR A 210 12.56 11.23 4.85
N ASN A 211 13.25 10.58 5.77
CA ASN A 211 13.81 9.26 5.52
C ASN A 211 12.73 8.20 5.68
N LEU A 212 12.89 7.08 4.97
CA LEU A 212 12.04 5.91 5.18
C LEU A 212 12.27 5.38 6.60
N ASP A 213 11.25 5.42 7.45
CA ASP A 213 11.31 4.82 8.79
C ASP A 213 11.05 3.32 8.70
N LYS A 214 9.95 2.95 8.04
CA LYS A 214 9.54 1.55 7.92
C LYS A 214 8.56 1.32 6.79
N ILE A 215 8.51 0.05 6.37
CA ILE A 215 7.48 -0.49 5.49
C ILE A 215 6.74 -1.58 6.26
N GLU A 216 5.42 -1.56 6.20
CA GLU A 216 4.57 -2.58 6.81
C GLU A 216 3.63 -3.15 5.74
N ILE A 217 3.30 -4.42 5.90
CA ILE A 217 2.40 -5.14 4.99
C ILE A 217 1.21 -5.58 5.83
N TYR A 218 0.04 -5.12 5.44
CA TYR A 218 -1.21 -5.45 6.10
C TYR A 218 -2.08 -6.34 5.21
N ARG A 219 -2.85 -7.22 5.86
CA ARG A 219 -3.96 -7.94 5.25
C ARG A 219 -5.15 -7.83 6.17
N ASN A 220 -6.19 -7.10 5.77
CA ASN A 220 -7.36 -6.79 6.59
C ASN A 220 -6.96 -6.39 8.04
N ASP A 221 -6.19 -5.31 8.17
CA ASP A 221 -5.63 -4.78 9.41
C ASP A 221 -4.63 -5.66 10.18
N THR A 222 -4.38 -6.89 9.72
CA THR A 222 -3.37 -7.76 10.33
C THR A 222 -2.00 -7.47 9.73
N LEU A 223 -1.02 -7.12 10.57
CA LEU A 223 0.38 -6.98 10.15
C LEU A 223 0.93 -8.36 9.79
N VAL A 224 1.29 -8.56 8.53
CA VAL A 224 1.80 -9.85 8.01
C VAL A 224 3.29 -9.81 7.66
N GLY A 225 3.89 -8.63 7.66
CA GLY A 225 5.31 -8.44 7.42
C GLY A 225 5.70 -6.97 7.45
N GLY A 226 7.00 -6.71 7.41
CA GLY A 226 7.52 -5.36 7.37
C GLY A 226 9.03 -5.30 7.50
N HIS A 227 9.57 -4.10 7.35
CA HIS A 227 10.98 -3.79 7.47
C HIS A 227 11.13 -2.42 8.10
N LYS A 228 12.08 -2.28 9.03
CA LYS A 228 12.47 -1.00 9.63
C LYS A 228 13.90 -0.71 9.18
N PHE A 229 14.13 0.50 8.69
CA PHE A 229 15.42 0.93 8.15
C PHE A 229 16.35 1.46 9.25
#